data_AF-A0A170VFP4-F1
#
_entry.id   AF-A0A170VFP4-F1
#
_cell.length_a   1.000
_cell.length_b   1.000
_cell.length_c   1.000
_cell.angle_alpha   90.00
_cell.angle_beta   90.00
_cell.angle_gamma   90.00
#
_symmetry.space_group_name_H-M   'P 1'
#
loop_
_entity.id
_entity.type
_entity.pdbx_description
1 polymer ?
#
loop_
_entity_poly.entity_id
_entity_poly.type
_entity_poly.pdbx_seq_one_letter_code
_entity_poly.pdbx_strand_id
1 'polypeptide(L)'
;TSPAAPPYGQRRGWVPRKQEDFGDGGAFPEIPMAQYPLNMGLEKKESSSNALAVQLDAHGKIKYDVLARQGHSKDKIIYSKLTDLLPAEVKAENDPSLEKPDEETIQETTERTRQALEKLTSSKIASAMPVRCAEKTGPAQFIRYTPAQQGSSFNSGAKQRVIRMVEA
;
A
#
# COMPACT_ATOMS: atom_id res chain seq x y z
N THR A 1 29.44 16.26 29.40
CA THR A 1 29.47 16.64 27.97
C THR A 1 30.02 15.45 27.23
N SER A 2 29.16 14.59 26.68
CA SER A 2 29.59 13.37 25.99
C SER A 2 30.47 13.75 24.79
N PRO A 3 31.52 12.98 24.46
CA PRO A 3 32.44 13.33 23.38
C PRO A 3 31.70 13.28 22.05
N ALA A 4 31.33 14.45 21.53
CA ALA A 4 30.74 14.58 20.20
C ALA A 4 31.74 14.10 19.15
N ALA A 5 31.23 13.42 18.11
CA ALA A 5 32.05 12.95 17.01
C ALA A 5 32.90 14.08 16.40
N PRO A 6 34.17 13.84 16.04
CA PRO A 6 35.02 14.86 15.41
C PRO A 6 34.36 15.45 14.16
N PRO A 7 34.63 16.71 13.77
CA PRO A 7 34.09 17.29 12.54
C PRO A 7 34.46 16.47 11.28
N TYR A 8 33.70 16.68 10.21
CA TYR A 8 33.99 16.04 8.91
C TYR A 8 35.43 16.34 8.47
N GLY A 9 36.13 15.33 7.95
CA GLY A 9 37.54 15.41 7.56
C GLY A 9 38.56 15.18 8.69
N GLN A 10 38.14 15.23 9.97
CA GLN A 10 39.01 15.00 11.14
C GLN A 10 38.79 13.63 11.82
N ARG A 11 38.07 12.72 11.16
CA ARG A 11 37.68 11.40 11.72
C ARG A 11 38.68 10.27 11.40
N ARG A 12 39.87 10.60 10.90
CA ARG A 12 40.89 9.60 10.56
C ARG A 12 41.42 8.92 11.84
N GLY A 13 41.27 7.60 11.92
CA GLY A 13 41.69 6.80 13.09
C GLY A 13 40.69 6.83 14.25
N TRP A 14 39.59 7.56 14.14
CA TRP A 14 38.49 7.53 15.09
C TRP A 14 37.43 6.53 14.62
N VAL A 15 36.89 5.74 15.55
CA VAL A 15 35.94 4.65 15.25
C VAL A 15 34.79 4.70 16.24
N PRO A 16 33.55 4.95 15.79
CA PRO A 16 32.37 4.90 16.67
C PRO A 16 32.06 3.44 17.01
N ARG A 17 31.93 3.14 18.30
CA ARG A 17 31.56 1.80 18.81
C ARG A 17 30.31 1.82 19.68
N LYS A 18 30.02 2.95 20.33
CA LYS A 18 28.87 3.14 21.20
C LYS A 18 27.81 4.00 20.50
N GLN A 19 26.58 3.90 20.96
CA GLN A 19 25.48 4.74 20.46
C GLN A 19 25.74 6.24 20.69
N GLU A 20 26.44 6.57 21.78
CA GLU A 20 26.81 7.94 22.15
C GLU A 20 27.82 8.57 21.18
N ASP A 21 28.64 7.75 20.49
CA ASP A 21 29.65 8.23 19.56
C ASP A 21 29.03 8.86 18.30
N PHE A 22 27.75 8.58 18.03
CA PHE A 22 27.00 9.15 16.90
C PHE A 22 26.35 10.50 17.23
N GLY A 23 26.37 10.96 18.49
CA GLY A 23 25.71 12.22 18.88
C GLY A 23 24.20 12.17 18.62
N ASP A 24 23.71 13.03 17.72
CA ASP A 24 22.30 13.07 17.28
C ASP A 24 21.95 12.01 16.22
N GLY A 25 22.87 11.07 15.96
CA GLY A 25 22.73 9.99 15.01
C GLY A 25 23.52 10.22 13.71
N GLY A 26 23.23 9.38 12.71
CA GLY A 26 23.95 9.36 11.44
C GLY A 26 25.18 8.46 11.46
N ALA A 27 25.38 7.72 10.36
CA ALA A 27 26.56 6.89 10.15
C ALA A 27 27.56 7.66 9.27
N PHE A 28 28.86 7.41 9.48
CA PHE A 28 29.95 8.11 8.79
C PHE A 28 30.48 7.25 7.64
N PRO A 29 30.10 7.52 6.37
CA PRO A 29 30.47 6.68 5.23
C PRO A 29 31.98 6.65 4.95
N GLU A 30 32.74 7.63 5.46
CA GLU A 30 34.20 7.70 5.35
C GLU A 30 34.95 6.69 6.24
N ILE A 31 34.25 6.08 7.21
CA ILE A 31 34.81 5.03 8.08
C ILE A 31 34.36 3.68 7.50
N PRO A 32 35.27 2.85 6.96
CA PRO A 32 34.94 1.57 6.33
C PRO A 32 34.64 0.48 7.37
N MET A 33 33.65 0.73 8.21
CA MET A 33 33.14 -0.15 9.24
C MET A 33 31.61 -0.08 9.25
N ALA A 34 30.96 -1.21 9.48
CA ALA A 34 29.53 -1.24 9.69
C ALA A 34 29.17 -0.47 10.97
N GLN A 35 28.32 0.55 10.80
CA GLN A 35 27.89 1.45 11.86
C GLN A 35 26.38 1.37 11.97
N TYR A 36 25.88 1.31 13.20
CA TYR A 36 24.46 1.08 13.47
C TYR A 36 23.87 2.13 14.41
N PRO A 37 23.75 3.41 13.99
CA PRO A 37 23.07 4.43 14.79
C PRO A 37 21.63 4.00 15.10
N LEU A 38 21.19 4.18 16.35
CA LEU A 38 19.90 3.73 16.88
C LEU A 38 19.66 2.21 16.69
N ASN A 39 20.73 1.42 16.58
CA ASN A 39 20.69 -0.01 16.24
C ASN A 39 20.00 -0.31 14.90
N MET A 40 19.90 0.67 14.00
CA MET A 40 19.31 0.50 12.67
C MET A 40 20.22 -0.36 11.80
N GLY A 41 19.66 -1.34 11.10
CA GLY A 41 20.42 -2.25 10.22
C GLY A 41 21.12 -3.40 10.94
N LEU A 42 21.04 -3.48 12.27
CA LEU A 42 21.38 -4.70 13.00
C LEU A 42 20.28 -5.74 12.81
N GLU A 43 20.64 -6.94 12.38
CA GLU A 43 19.76 -8.09 12.50
C GLU A 43 19.54 -8.38 13.99
N LYS A 44 18.33 -8.10 14.48
CA LYS A 44 17.97 -8.44 15.86
C LYS A 44 18.00 -9.97 16.00
N LYS A 45 18.42 -10.47 17.17
CA LYS A 45 18.48 -11.91 17.50
C LYS A 45 17.13 -12.64 17.30
N GLU A 46 16.02 -11.92 17.35
CA GLU A 46 14.70 -12.42 16.96
C GLU A 46 14.41 -12.00 15.51
N SER A 47 14.86 -12.81 14.56
CA SER A 47 14.75 -12.55 13.11
C SER A 47 13.31 -12.54 12.59
N SER A 48 12.34 -12.99 13.40
CA SER A 48 10.91 -12.99 13.06
C SER A 48 10.07 -12.59 14.27
N SER A 49 9.64 -11.33 14.33
CA SER A 49 8.65 -10.87 15.31
C SER A 49 7.26 -10.81 14.67
N ASN A 50 6.23 -11.31 15.36
CA ASN A 50 4.82 -11.17 14.94
C ASN A 50 4.23 -9.78 15.28
N ALA A 51 5.07 -8.84 15.74
CA ALA A 51 4.66 -7.48 16.06
C ALA A 51 4.59 -6.63 14.79
N LEU A 52 3.51 -5.86 14.64
CA LEU A 52 3.38 -4.90 13.55
C LEU A 52 4.36 -3.74 13.75
N ALA A 53 5.01 -3.30 12.68
CA ALA A 53 5.92 -2.17 12.74
C ALA A 53 5.19 -0.90 13.20
N VAL A 54 5.77 -0.19 14.17
CA VAL A 54 5.25 1.09 14.66
C VAL A 54 5.37 2.12 13.54
N GLN A 55 4.23 2.63 13.07
CA GLN A 55 4.18 3.64 12.02
C GLN A 55 3.99 5.02 12.63
N LEU A 56 4.60 6.03 12.01
CA LEU A 56 4.41 7.44 12.36
C LEU A 56 3.54 8.15 11.32
N ASP A 57 2.86 9.20 11.74
CA ASP A 57 2.18 10.15 10.86
C ASP A 57 3.13 11.22 10.33
N ALA A 58 2.60 12.08 9.44
CA ALA A 58 3.37 13.19 8.88
C ALA A 58 3.82 14.23 9.93
N HIS A 59 3.22 14.20 11.11
CA HIS A 59 3.54 15.08 12.25
C HIS A 59 4.44 14.39 13.28
N GLY A 60 4.90 13.17 13.03
CA GLY A 60 5.75 12.39 13.94
C GLY A 60 5.02 11.75 15.12
N LYS A 61 3.67 11.75 15.15
CA LYS A 61 2.90 11.02 16.15
C LYS A 61 2.76 9.55 15.77
N ILE A 62 2.70 8.70 16.77
CA ILE A 62 2.52 7.25 16.59
C ILE A 62 1.10 6.98 16.06
N LYS A 63 1.03 6.26 14.94
CA LYS A 63 -0.23 5.82 14.34
C LYS A 63 -0.75 4.56 15.04
N TYR A 64 -1.53 4.76 16.09
CA TYR A 64 -2.28 3.66 16.72
C TYR A 64 -3.46 3.17 15.86
N ASP A 65 -3.90 3.98 14.90
CA ASP A 65 -4.98 3.64 13.94
C ASP A 65 -4.68 2.38 13.12
N VAL A 66 -3.41 1.99 12.98
CA VAL A 66 -3.02 0.78 12.24
C VAL A 66 -3.61 -0.48 12.88
N LEU A 67 -3.80 -0.48 14.20
CA LEU A 67 -4.47 -1.59 14.91
C LEU A 67 -5.95 -1.67 14.52
N ALA A 68 -6.65 -0.54 14.45
CA ALA A 68 -8.05 -0.49 14.04
C ALA A 68 -8.24 -0.80 12.54
N ARG A 69 -7.22 -0.51 11.71
CA ARG A 69 -7.21 -0.82 10.28
C ARG A 69 -6.82 -2.24 9.93
N GLN A 70 -6.46 -3.07 10.90
CA GLN A 70 -6.04 -4.45 10.63
C GLN A 70 -7.16 -5.22 9.91
N GLY A 71 -6.86 -5.75 8.72
CA GLY A 71 -7.83 -6.48 7.88
C GLY A 71 -8.70 -5.61 6.97
N HIS A 72 -8.56 -4.28 7.02
CA HIS A 72 -9.23 -3.36 6.11
C HIS A 72 -8.31 -2.90 4.98
N SER A 73 -8.91 -2.48 3.85
CA SER A 73 -8.17 -1.82 2.78
C SER A 73 -7.58 -0.51 3.30
N LYS A 74 -6.41 -0.14 2.78
CA LYS A 74 -5.74 1.14 3.07
C LYS A 74 -6.64 2.37 2.80
N ASP A 75 -7.56 2.24 1.84
CA ASP A 75 -8.44 3.32 1.38
C ASP A 75 -9.75 3.41 2.19
N LYS A 76 -10.02 2.43 3.08
CA LYS A 76 -11.20 2.49 3.96
C LYS A 76 -10.96 3.54 5.04
N ILE A 77 -11.88 4.49 5.16
CA ILE A 77 -11.84 5.52 6.19
C ILE A 77 -12.31 4.92 7.52
N ILE A 78 -11.48 5.07 8.55
CA ILE A 78 -11.76 4.66 9.93
C ILE A 78 -11.46 5.86 10.83
N TYR A 79 -12.43 6.21 11.67
CA TYR A 79 -12.28 7.25 12.68
C TYR A 79 -11.89 6.61 14.00
N SER A 80 -10.68 6.91 14.47
CA SER A 80 -10.09 6.31 15.68
C SER A 80 -9.45 7.35 16.60
N LYS A 81 -9.37 8.62 16.16
CA LYS A 81 -8.75 9.69 16.93
C LYS A 81 -9.80 10.50 17.67
N LEU A 82 -9.42 11.07 18.81
CA LEU A 82 -10.27 12.02 19.54
C LEU A 82 -10.64 13.24 18.69
N THR A 83 -9.76 13.66 17.77
CA THR A 83 -10.03 14.75 16.83
C THR A 83 -11.25 14.49 15.96
N ASP A 84 -11.57 13.22 15.70
CA ASP A 84 -12.67 12.82 14.84
C ASP A 84 -14.02 12.85 15.61
N LEU A 85 -13.98 12.95 16.94
CA LEU A 85 -15.17 13.12 17.80
C LEU A 85 -15.53 14.59 18.03
N LEU A 86 -14.61 15.50 17.71
CA LEU A 86 -14.86 16.93 17.87
C LEU A 86 -15.81 17.41 16.76
N PRO A 87 -16.85 18.19 17.09
CA PRO A 87 -17.75 18.73 16.09
C PRO A 87 -17.00 19.69 15.17
N ALA A 88 -17.23 19.55 13.86
CA ALA A 88 -16.75 20.53 12.89
C ALA A 88 -17.66 21.76 12.94
N GLU A 89 -17.09 22.94 13.20
CA GLU A 89 -17.83 24.19 13.16
C GLU A 89 -18.12 24.59 11.70
N VAL A 90 -19.39 24.86 11.40
CA VAL A 90 -19.78 25.43 10.11
C VAL A 90 -19.45 26.92 10.14
N LYS A 91 -18.37 27.30 9.46
CA LYS A 91 -17.83 28.68 9.49
C LYS A 91 -18.60 29.66 8.63
N ALA A 92 -19.30 29.18 7.59
CA ALA A 92 -20.09 29.98 6.66
C ALA A 92 -21.27 29.17 6.13
N GLU A 93 -22.38 29.85 5.82
CA GLU A 93 -23.60 29.23 5.28
C GLU A 93 -23.38 28.64 3.87
N ASN A 94 -22.47 29.23 3.08
CA ASN A 94 -22.11 28.80 1.72
C ASN A 94 -20.68 28.21 1.69
N ASP A 95 -20.43 27.15 2.45
CA ASP A 95 -19.16 26.42 2.39
C ASP A 95 -19.13 25.48 1.16
N PRO A 96 -18.23 25.69 0.19
CA PRO A 96 -18.15 24.86 -1.02
C PRO A 96 -17.79 23.38 -0.73
N SER A 97 -17.31 23.05 0.48
CA SER A 97 -17.05 21.66 0.87
C SER A 97 -18.31 20.87 1.26
N LEU A 98 -19.41 21.58 1.58
CA LEU A 98 -20.70 20.99 1.95
C LEU A 98 -21.68 20.94 0.78
N GLU A 99 -21.31 21.54 -0.36
CA GLU A 99 -22.12 21.50 -1.57
C GLU A 99 -22.19 20.09 -2.14
N LYS A 100 -23.33 19.79 -2.77
CA LYS A 100 -23.48 18.52 -3.48
C LYS A 100 -22.49 18.52 -4.66
N PRO A 101 -21.96 17.34 -5.03
CA PRO A 101 -21.20 17.21 -6.28
C PRO A 101 -22.01 17.71 -7.48
N ASP A 102 -21.31 18.13 -8.54
CA ASP A 102 -21.93 18.65 -9.77
C ASP A 102 -22.94 17.67 -10.36
N GLU A 103 -24.01 18.20 -10.98
CA GLU A 103 -25.06 17.39 -11.59
C GLU A 103 -24.53 16.38 -12.62
N GLU A 104 -23.49 16.75 -13.36
CA GLU A 104 -22.80 15.86 -14.31
C GLU A 104 -22.15 14.66 -13.61
N THR A 105 -21.45 14.87 -12.49
CA THR A 105 -20.80 13.79 -11.73
C THR A 105 -21.81 12.86 -11.07
N ILE A 106 -22.97 13.41 -10.67
CA ILE A 106 -24.10 12.64 -10.17
C ILE A 106 -24.64 11.74 -11.27
N GLN A 107 -24.91 12.29 -12.46
CA GLN A 107 -25.41 11.52 -13.60
C GLN A 107 -24.42 10.43 -14.02
N GLU A 108 -23.12 10.73 -14.09
CA GLU A 108 -22.08 9.74 -14.39
C GLU A 108 -22.05 8.62 -13.35
N THR A 109 -22.09 8.96 -12.05
CA THR A 109 -22.10 7.99 -10.96
C THR A 109 -23.37 7.14 -10.97
N THR A 110 -24.52 7.74 -11.25
CA THR A 110 -25.80 7.03 -11.40
C THR A 110 -25.74 6.06 -12.55
N GLU A 111 -25.25 6.47 -13.71
CA GLU A 111 -25.15 5.59 -14.89
C GLU A 111 -24.17 4.44 -14.66
N ARG A 112 -22.99 4.72 -14.10
CA ARG A 112 -22.01 3.69 -13.72
C ARG A 112 -22.57 2.69 -12.71
N THR A 113 -23.31 3.17 -11.72
CA THR A 113 -23.92 2.32 -10.69
C THR A 113 -25.07 1.50 -11.27
N ARG A 114 -25.90 2.10 -12.13
CA ARG A 114 -26.98 1.43 -12.85
C ARG A 114 -26.46 0.27 -13.70
N GLN A 115 -25.45 0.50 -14.53
CA GLN A 115 -24.82 -0.55 -15.35
C GLN A 115 -24.24 -1.69 -14.51
N ALA A 116 -23.58 -1.38 -13.39
CA ALA A 116 -23.02 -2.39 -12.49
C ALA A 116 -24.13 -3.26 -11.84
N LEU A 117 -25.23 -2.63 -11.41
CA LEU A 117 -26.36 -3.35 -10.83
C LEU A 117 -27.10 -4.19 -11.89
N GLU A 118 -27.29 -3.68 -13.10
CA GLU A 118 -27.85 -4.43 -14.23
C GLU A 118 -27.02 -5.68 -14.58
N LYS A 119 -25.68 -5.57 -14.52
CA LYS A 119 -24.79 -6.73 -14.71
C LYS A 119 -24.95 -7.79 -13.61
N LEU A 120 -25.13 -7.37 -12.36
CA LEU A 120 -25.35 -8.29 -11.24
C LEU A 120 -26.74 -8.94 -11.30
N THR A 121 -27.77 -8.19 -11.65
CA THR A 121 -29.14 -8.70 -11.75
C THR A 121 -29.32 -9.62 -12.95
N SER A 122 -28.76 -9.29 -14.11
CA SER A 122 -28.79 -10.18 -15.29
C SER A 122 -28.16 -11.54 -15.01
N SER A 123 -27.03 -11.60 -14.29
CA SER A 123 -26.42 -12.86 -13.85
C SER A 123 -27.34 -13.69 -12.92
N LYS A 124 -28.02 -13.02 -11.98
CA LYS A 124 -28.99 -13.67 -11.08
C LYS A 124 -30.24 -14.15 -11.82
N ILE A 125 -30.77 -13.35 -12.74
CA ILE A 125 -31.96 -13.68 -13.54
C ILE A 125 -31.65 -14.88 -14.45
N ALA A 126 -30.51 -14.87 -15.15
CA ALA A 126 -30.08 -15.99 -15.99
C ALA A 126 -29.90 -17.30 -15.21
N SER A 127 -29.51 -17.20 -13.93
CA SER A 127 -29.40 -18.36 -13.03
C SER A 127 -30.76 -18.89 -12.57
N ALA A 128 -31.78 -18.05 -12.49
CA ALA A 128 -33.12 -18.40 -12.03
C ALA A 128 -34.08 -18.83 -13.16
N MET A 129 -33.76 -18.54 -14.42
CA MET A 129 -34.58 -18.94 -15.57
C MET A 129 -34.51 -20.47 -15.81
N PRO A 130 -35.65 -21.19 -15.85
CA PRO A 130 -35.68 -22.65 -16.03
C PRO A 130 -35.13 -23.13 -17.38
N VAL A 131 -35.23 -22.29 -18.41
CA VAL A 131 -34.72 -22.58 -19.75
C VAL A 131 -33.63 -21.57 -20.06
N ARG A 132 -32.38 -22.02 -20.11
CA ARG A 132 -31.27 -21.20 -20.58
C ARG A 132 -31.23 -21.23 -22.10
N CYS A 133 -31.12 -20.06 -22.73
CA CYS A 133 -30.71 -19.99 -24.12
C CYS A 133 -29.31 -20.62 -24.23
N ALA A 134 -29.07 -21.46 -25.23
CA ALA A 134 -27.76 -22.07 -25.44
C ALA A 134 -26.69 -20.97 -25.56
N GLU A 135 -25.66 -21.03 -24.72
CA GLU A 135 -24.55 -20.09 -24.77
C GLU A 135 -23.83 -20.27 -26.11
N LYS A 136 -23.81 -19.20 -26.92
CA LYS A 136 -22.99 -19.17 -28.13
C LYS A 136 -21.54 -19.06 -27.66
N THR A 137 -20.77 -20.12 -27.83
CA THR A 137 -19.33 -20.11 -27.52
C THR A 137 -18.66 -18.94 -28.25
N GLY A 138 -18.04 -18.06 -27.47
CA GLY A 138 -17.37 -16.87 -27.99
C GLY A 138 -16.16 -17.22 -28.85
N PRO A 139 -15.63 -16.26 -29.65
CA PRO A 139 -14.37 -16.46 -30.37
C PRO A 139 -13.21 -16.67 -29.39
N ALA A 140 -12.19 -17.42 -29.82
CA ALA A 140 -11.03 -17.71 -28.99
C ALA A 140 -10.28 -16.42 -28.57
N GLN A 141 -9.93 -16.32 -27.29
CA GLN A 141 -9.22 -15.17 -26.73
C GLN A 141 -7.72 -15.47 -26.60
N PHE A 142 -6.86 -14.52 -26.95
CA PHE A 142 -5.41 -14.66 -26.81
C PHE A 142 -4.89 -13.78 -25.67
N ILE A 143 -4.26 -14.39 -24.66
CA ILE A 143 -3.73 -13.71 -23.48
C ILE A 143 -2.20 -13.80 -23.49
N ARG A 144 -1.54 -12.65 -23.33
CA ARG A 144 -0.08 -12.59 -23.12
C ARG A 144 0.23 -12.74 -21.64
N TYR A 145 0.94 -13.81 -21.28
CA TYR A 145 1.32 -14.10 -19.89
C TYR A 145 2.84 -13.99 -19.71
N THR A 146 3.24 -13.30 -18.64
CA THR A 146 4.63 -13.24 -18.19
C THR A 146 4.76 -14.06 -16.91
N PRO A 147 5.41 -15.23 -16.94
CA PRO A 147 5.62 -16.04 -15.75
C PRO A 147 6.47 -15.31 -14.70
N ALA A 148 6.12 -15.47 -13.42
CA ALA A 148 6.89 -14.94 -12.31
C ALA A 148 8.23 -15.69 -12.11
N GLN A 149 8.25 -16.99 -12.40
CA GLN A 149 9.48 -17.80 -12.42
C GLN A 149 10.11 -17.71 -13.82
N GLN A 150 11.26 -17.03 -13.91
CA GLN A 150 12.02 -16.88 -15.15
C GLN A 150 13.33 -17.65 -15.07
N GLY A 151 13.73 -18.28 -16.18
CA GLY A 151 15.01 -18.98 -16.30
C GLY A 151 15.14 -19.57 -17.71
N SER A 152 16.37 -19.77 -18.18
CA SER A 152 16.64 -20.32 -19.52
C SER A 152 16.08 -21.74 -19.71
N SER A 153 16.01 -22.52 -18.63
CA SER A 153 15.41 -23.86 -18.61
C SER A 153 13.89 -23.85 -18.64
N PHE A 154 13.25 -22.71 -18.38
CA PHE A 154 11.79 -22.57 -18.38
C PHE A 154 11.32 -21.88 -19.65
N ASN A 155 10.15 -22.28 -20.14
CA ASN A 155 9.52 -21.67 -21.32
C ASN A 155 10.43 -21.66 -22.56
N SER A 156 11.29 -22.67 -22.73
CA SER A 156 12.25 -22.77 -23.84
C SER A 156 13.12 -21.51 -24.01
N GLY A 157 13.43 -20.81 -22.91
CA GLY A 157 14.19 -19.56 -22.91
C GLY A 157 13.40 -18.30 -23.27
N ALA A 158 12.10 -18.41 -23.60
CA ALA A 158 11.24 -17.26 -23.87
C ALA A 158 10.77 -16.59 -22.57
N LYS A 159 10.73 -15.26 -22.56
CA LYS A 159 10.27 -14.49 -21.39
C LYS A 159 8.75 -14.48 -21.21
N GLN A 160 7.98 -14.74 -22.27
CA GLN A 160 6.53 -14.62 -22.30
C GLN A 160 5.87 -15.80 -23.02
N ARG A 161 4.58 -16.01 -22.76
CA ARG A 161 3.73 -17.00 -23.43
C ARG A 161 2.48 -16.30 -23.99
N VAL A 162 1.97 -16.80 -25.11
CA VAL A 162 0.66 -16.42 -25.64
C VAL A 162 -0.25 -17.62 -25.50
N ILE A 163 -1.36 -17.47 -24.77
CA ILE A 163 -2.29 -18.53 -24.43
C ILE A 163 -3.59 -18.29 -25.19
N ARG A 164 -4.04 -19.28 -25.97
CA ARG A 164 -5.35 -19.27 -26.62
C ARG A 164 -6.37 -19.93 -25.68
N MET A 165 -7.28 -19.13 -25.14
CA MET A 165 -8.40 -19.58 -24.31
C MET A 165 -9.62 -19.86 -25.20
N VAL A 166 -10.21 -21.04 -25.05
CA VAL A 166 -11.47 -21.45 -25.69
C VAL A 166 -12.41 -21.93 -24.60
N GLU A 167 -13.64 -21.42 -24.60
CA GLU A 167 -14.71 -21.85 -23.70
C GLU A 167 -15.21 -23.23 -24.15
N ALA A 168 -15.30 -24.17 -23.21
CA ALA A 168 -15.64 -25.57 -23.46
C ALA A 168 -17.13 -25.85 -23.28
#